data_AF-A0A832ZNJ7-F1
#
_entry.id   AF-A0A832ZNJ7-F1
#
_cell.length_a   1.000
_cell.length_b   1.000
_cell.length_c   1.000
_cell.angle_alpha   90.00
_cell.angle_beta   90.00
_cell.angle_gamma   90.00
#
_symmetry.space_group_name_H-M   'P 1'
#
loop_
_entity.id
_entity.type
_entity.pdbx_description
1 polymer ?
#
loop_
_entity_poly.entity_id
_entity_poly.type
_entity_poly.pdbx_seq_one_letter_code
_entity_poly.pdbx_strand_id
1 'polypeptide(L)'
;MREDAISKIITQIKHTIISENFKIELLYRKLRHREKELLEKVIDAKMRKDNVRALMYAKELAMVRRVLRRISRIQLIFERALIRLETIEIFGSYKYKIVPLNSLISDLKLEFKDILPKFTLKLDSIEKRIRELQAKLNS
;
A
#
# COMPACT_ATOMS: atom_id res chain seq x y z
N MET A 1 31.25 8.63 1.90
CA MET A 1 30.87 8.39 3.32
C MET A 1 29.45 8.86 3.69
N ARG A 2 29.11 10.16 3.67
CA ARG A 2 27.72 10.61 3.98
C ARG A 2 26.72 10.22 2.88
N GLU A 3 27.11 10.36 1.62
CA GLU A 3 26.28 10.06 0.45
C GLU A 3 26.01 8.56 0.27
N ASP A 4 27.03 7.71 0.46
CA ASP A 4 26.86 6.25 0.46
C ASP A 4 25.90 5.76 1.54
N ALA A 5 25.93 6.39 2.72
CA ALA A 5 25.03 6.04 3.81
C ALA A 5 23.57 6.41 3.49
N ILE A 6 23.35 7.54 2.80
CA ILE A 6 22.02 7.97 2.34
C ILE A 6 21.49 7.04 1.25
N SER A 7 22.32 6.76 0.23
CA SER A 7 21.99 5.82 -0.84
C SER A 7 21.61 4.44 -0.29
N LYS A 8 22.39 3.92 0.67
CA LYS A 8 22.10 2.63 1.32
C LYS A 8 20.73 2.60 2.01
N ILE A 9 20.31 3.69 2.66
CA ILE A 9 19.00 3.76 3.32
C ILE A 9 17.88 3.86 2.28
N ILE A 10 18.04 4.66 1.22
CA ILE A 10 17.08 4.77 0.12
C ILE A 10 16.84 3.40 -0.52
N THR A 11 17.91 2.66 -0.83
CA THR A 11 17.83 1.30 -1.39
C THR A 11 17.08 0.35 -0.47
N GLN A 12 17.33 0.40 0.84
CA GLN A 12 16.59 -0.41 1.81
C GLN A 12 15.10 -0.07 1.89
N ILE A 13 14.75 1.22 1.80
CA ILE A 13 13.35 1.66 1.78
C ILE A 13 12.67 1.16 0.50
N LYS A 14 13.29 1.34 -0.68
CA LYS A 14 12.78 0.84 -1.97
C LYS A 14 12.52 -0.66 -1.91
N HIS A 15 13.50 -1.45 -1.45
CA HIS A 15 13.35 -2.89 -1.32
C HIS A 15 12.17 -3.28 -0.41
N THR A 16 12.01 -2.58 0.71
CA THR A 16 10.89 -2.83 1.62
C THR A 16 9.55 -2.54 0.94
N ILE A 17 9.41 -1.38 0.30
CA ILE A 17 8.18 -1.00 -0.42
C ILE A 17 7.84 -2.00 -1.53
N ILE A 18 8.82 -2.38 -2.36
CA ILE A 18 8.63 -3.36 -3.44
C ILE A 18 8.16 -4.71 -2.89
N SER A 19 8.82 -5.22 -1.86
CA SER A 19 8.49 -6.51 -1.26
C SER A 19 7.07 -6.55 -0.67
N GLU A 20 6.62 -5.43 -0.12
CA GLU A 20 5.29 -5.31 0.45
C GLU A 20 4.22 -5.06 -0.63
N ASN A 21 4.53 -4.27 -1.66
CA ASN A 21 3.63 -4.09 -2.81
C ASN A 21 3.32 -5.43 -3.48
N PHE A 22 4.32 -6.30 -3.63
CA PHE A 22 4.14 -7.65 -4.16
C PHE A 22 3.14 -8.49 -3.34
N LYS A 23 3.21 -8.44 -2.00
CA LYS A 23 2.27 -9.14 -1.12
C LYS A 23 0.85 -8.63 -1.27
N ILE A 24 0.71 -7.32 -1.46
CA ILE A 24 -0.59 -6.69 -1.66
C ILE A 24 -1.15 -7.03 -3.03
N GLU A 25 -0.31 -7.13 -4.06
CA GLU A 25 -0.75 -7.58 -5.37
C GLU A 25 -1.27 -9.03 -5.33
N LEU A 26 -0.60 -9.92 -4.60
CA LEU A 26 -1.09 -11.28 -4.37
C LEU A 26 -2.47 -11.28 -3.68
N LEU A 27 -2.66 -10.43 -2.66
CA LEU A 27 -3.94 -10.27 -1.99
C LEU A 27 -5.02 -9.70 -2.92
N TYR A 28 -4.67 -8.70 -3.73
CA TYR A 28 -5.57 -8.11 -4.72
C TYR A 28 -6.07 -9.17 -5.71
N ARG A 29 -5.17 -10.00 -6.26
CA ARG A 29 -5.53 -11.08 -7.18
C ARG A 29 -6.50 -12.07 -6.54
N LYS A 30 -6.25 -12.48 -5.29
CA LYS A 30 -7.16 -13.37 -4.53
C LYS A 30 -8.54 -12.75 -4.33
N LEU A 31 -8.60 -11.48 -3.92
CA LEU A 31 -9.87 -10.78 -3.71
C LEU A 31 -10.62 -10.49 -5.01
N ARG A 32 -9.91 -10.27 -6.13
CA ARG A 32 -10.51 -10.14 -7.46
C ARG A 32 -11.12 -11.45 -7.94
N HIS A 33 -10.47 -12.57 -7.66
CA HIS A 33 -11.07 -13.88 -7.95
C HIS A 33 -12.35 -14.07 -7.12
N ARG A 34 -12.30 -13.80 -5.82
CA ARG A 34 -13.47 -13.84 -4.93
C ARG A 34 -14.60 -12.91 -5.37
N GLU A 35 -14.28 -11.71 -5.87
CA GLU A 35 -15.26 -10.78 -6.44
C GLU A 35 -16.04 -11.42 -7.58
N LYS A 36 -15.36 -12.12 -8.49
CA LYS A 36 -16.01 -12.81 -9.63
C LYS A 36 -16.93 -13.93 -9.15
N GLU A 37 -16.45 -14.79 -8.25
CA GLU A 37 -17.26 -15.87 -7.67
C GLU A 37 -18.53 -15.34 -6.99
N LEU A 38 -18.43 -14.26 -6.23
CA LEU A 38 -19.57 -13.66 -5.54
C LEU A 38 -20.56 -13.02 -6.52
N LEU A 39 -20.05 -12.40 -7.60
CA LEU A 39 -20.91 -11.86 -8.65
C LEU A 39 -21.71 -12.96 -9.34
N GLU A 40 -21.07 -14.07 -9.70
CA GLU A 40 -21.74 -15.24 -10.27
C GLU A 40 -22.82 -15.78 -9.33
N LYS A 41 -22.52 -15.93 -8.04
CA LYS A 41 -23.49 -16.36 -7.02
C LYS A 41 -24.68 -15.42 -6.87
N VAL A 42 -24.47 -14.10 -6.99
CA VAL A 42 -25.57 -13.11 -7.00
C VAL A 42 -26.47 -13.34 -8.20
N ILE A 43 -25.89 -13.51 -9.40
CA ILE A 43 -26.62 -13.73 -10.64
C ILE A 43 -27.44 -15.03 -10.55
N ASP A 44 -26.82 -16.13 -10.13
CA ASP A 44 -27.48 -17.44 -9.98
C ASP A 44 -28.64 -17.39 -9.00
N ALA A 45 -28.45 -16.79 -7.82
CA ALA A 45 -29.51 -16.65 -6.83
C ALA A 45 -30.66 -15.79 -7.36
N LYS A 46 -30.37 -14.74 -8.13
CA LYS A 46 -31.40 -13.93 -8.80
C LYS A 46 -32.17 -14.71 -9.86
N MET A 47 -31.49 -15.51 -10.69
CA MET A 47 -32.14 -16.36 -11.69
C MET A 47 -33.09 -17.39 -11.05
N ARG A 48 -32.72 -17.93 -9.88
CA ARG A 48 -33.57 -18.84 -9.10
C ARG A 48 -34.67 -18.13 -8.29
N LYS A 49 -34.79 -16.80 -8.40
CA LYS A 49 -35.69 -15.95 -7.60
C LYS A 49 -35.46 -16.08 -6.07
N ASP A 50 -34.29 -16.56 -5.67
CA ASP A 50 -33.87 -16.65 -4.27
C ASP A 50 -33.32 -15.30 -3.80
N ASN A 51 -34.25 -14.39 -3.47
CA ASN A 51 -33.92 -13.02 -3.10
C ASN A 51 -33.11 -12.92 -1.81
N VAL A 52 -33.29 -13.87 -0.88
CA VAL A 52 -32.56 -13.89 0.40
C VAL A 52 -31.08 -14.17 0.16
N ARG A 53 -30.75 -15.23 -0.60
CA ARG A 53 -29.35 -15.54 -0.93
C ARG A 53 -28.73 -14.48 -1.85
N ALA A 54 -29.49 -13.96 -2.81
CA ALA A 54 -29.00 -12.89 -3.68
C ALA A 54 -28.59 -11.65 -2.88
N LEU A 55 -29.39 -11.24 -1.89
CA LEU A 55 -29.06 -10.11 -1.02
C LEU A 55 -27.83 -10.39 -0.16
N MET A 56 -27.72 -11.61 0.40
CA MET A 56 -26.56 -12.01 1.20
C MET A 56 -25.27 -11.94 0.39
N TYR A 57 -25.22 -12.56 -0.79
CA TYR A 57 -24.04 -12.52 -1.66
C TYR A 57 -23.71 -11.11 -2.15
N ALA A 58 -24.73 -10.27 -2.43
CA ALA A 58 -24.52 -8.89 -2.85
C ALA A 58 -23.87 -8.03 -1.75
N LYS A 59 -24.24 -8.24 -0.47
CA LYS A 59 -23.61 -7.57 0.67
C LYS A 59 -22.13 -7.95 0.79
N GLU A 60 -21.81 -9.24 0.68
CA GLU A 60 -20.43 -9.72 0.71
C GLU A 60 -19.63 -9.16 -0.48
N LEU A 61 -20.21 -9.18 -1.69
CA LEU A 61 -19.61 -8.59 -2.89
C LEU A 61 -19.29 -7.11 -2.71
N ALA A 62 -20.21 -6.33 -2.14
CA ALA A 62 -20.00 -4.92 -1.86
C ALA A 62 -18.85 -4.68 -0.85
N MET A 63 -18.71 -5.56 0.13
CA MET A 63 -17.60 -5.54 1.09
C MET A 63 -16.26 -5.86 0.40
N VAL A 64 -16.19 -6.92 -0.40
CA VAL A 64 -14.98 -7.28 -1.17
C VAL A 64 -14.56 -6.14 -2.10
N ARG A 65 -15.51 -5.55 -2.85
CA ARG A 65 -15.25 -4.39 -3.70
C ARG A 65 -14.73 -3.18 -2.93
N ARG A 66 -15.21 -2.96 -1.71
CA ARG A 66 -14.73 -1.88 -0.84
C ARG A 66 -13.27 -2.10 -0.46
N VAL A 67 -12.90 -3.32 -0.09
CA VAL A 67 -11.51 -3.68 0.25
C VAL A 67 -10.61 -3.56 -0.98
N LEU A 68 -11.04 -4.05 -2.14
CA LEU A 68 -10.30 -3.92 -3.41
C LEU A 68 -9.97 -2.48 -3.76
N ARG A 69 -10.94 -1.55 -3.65
CA ARG A 69 -10.69 -0.11 -3.90
C ARG A 69 -9.62 0.47 -2.98
N ARG A 70 -9.62 0.07 -1.71
CA ARG A 70 -8.61 0.56 -0.75
C ARG A 70 -7.23 -0.03 -1.07
N ILE A 71 -7.16 -1.32 -1.42
CA ILE A 71 -5.91 -1.95 -1.88
C ILE A 71 -5.34 -1.22 -3.10
N SER A 72 -6.16 -0.86 -4.09
CA SER A 72 -5.68 -0.11 -5.26
C SER A 72 -5.11 1.27 -4.90
N ARG A 73 -5.70 1.98 -3.91
CA ARG A 73 -5.13 3.24 -3.40
C ARG A 73 -3.77 3.03 -2.77
N ILE A 74 -3.60 1.96 -1.99
CA ILE A 74 -2.32 1.61 -1.37
C ILE A 74 -1.24 1.37 -2.43
N GLN A 75 -1.54 0.59 -3.47
CA GLN A 75 -0.59 0.32 -4.55
C GLN A 75 -0.13 1.61 -5.23
N LEU A 76 -1.07 2.54 -5.49
CA LEU A 76 -0.75 3.86 -6.04
C LEU A 76 0.16 4.69 -5.11
N ILE A 77 -0.06 4.63 -3.79
CA ILE A 77 0.80 5.35 -2.84
C ILE A 77 2.21 4.74 -2.83
N PHE A 78 2.36 3.43 -2.94
CA PHE A 78 3.68 2.79 -3.10
C PHE A 78 4.38 3.20 -4.38
N GLU A 79 3.69 3.20 -5.52
CA GLU A 79 4.26 3.67 -6.80
C GLU A 79 4.76 5.12 -6.69
N ARG A 80 3.95 6.01 -6.11
CA ARG A 80 4.34 7.41 -5.87
C ARG A 80 5.56 7.52 -4.97
N ALA A 81 5.66 6.68 -3.95
CA ALA A 81 6.82 6.66 -3.04
C ALA A 81 8.10 6.18 -3.77
N LEU A 82 8.00 5.14 -4.60
CA LEU A 82 9.12 4.62 -5.38
C LEU A 82 9.66 5.65 -6.38
N ILE A 83 8.77 6.30 -7.14
CA ILE A 83 9.14 7.36 -8.09
C ILE A 83 9.87 8.51 -7.39
N ARG A 84 9.41 8.90 -6.20
CA ARG A 84 10.09 9.93 -5.40
C ARG A 84 11.46 9.49 -4.91
N LEU A 85 11.60 8.25 -4.45
CA LEU A 85 12.88 7.71 -4.03
C LEU A 85 13.88 7.64 -5.20
N GLU A 86 13.43 7.25 -6.39
CA GLU A 86 14.23 7.31 -7.62
C GLU A 86 14.63 8.74 -7.98
N THR A 87 13.71 9.70 -7.85
CA THR A 87 14.02 11.12 -8.11
C THR A 87 15.02 11.69 -7.11
N ILE A 88 15.03 11.21 -5.86
CA ILE A 88 16.04 11.61 -4.86
C ILE A 88 17.41 11.04 -5.24
N GLU A 89 17.45 9.79 -5.69
CA GLU A 89 18.66 9.07 -6.11
C GLU A 89 19.28 9.70 -7.38
N ILE A 90 18.48 10.05 -8.38
CA ILE A 90 18.95 10.63 -9.66
C ILE A 90 19.48 12.05 -9.50
N PHE A 91 18.87 12.88 -8.66
CA PHE A 91 19.13 14.32 -8.64
C PHE A 91 19.97 14.80 -7.44
N GLY A 92 20.44 13.92 -6.55
CA GLY A 92 21.39 14.22 -5.47
C GLY A 92 20.99 15.32 -4.46
N SER A 93 19.77 15.85 -4.56
CA SER A 93 19.30 17.03 -3.83
C SER A 93 18.56 16.60 -2.56
N TYR A 94 19.27 15.91 -1.66
CA TYR A 94 18.70 15.20 -0.52
C TYR A 94 18.00 16.13 0.50
N LYS A 95 18.52 17.35 0.71
CA LYS A 95 18.06 18.26 1.78
C LYS A 95 16.64 18.79 1.61
N TYR A 96 16.17 19.02 0.39
CA TYR A 96 14.84 19.62 0.13
C TYR A 96 13.78 18.59 -0.32
N LYS A 97 14.18 17.37 -0.70
CA LYS A 97 13.28 16.34 -1.28
C LYS A 97 12.86 15.24 -0.30
N ILE A 98 13.42 15.20 0.92
CA ILE A 98 13.14 14.15 1.93
C ILE A 98 11.98 14.51 2.88
N VAL A 99 11.69 15.79 3.10
CA VAL A 99 10.53 16.24 3.91
C VAL A 99 9.17 15.68 3.39
N PRO A 100 8.90 15.61 2.08
CA PRO A 100 7.66 15.02 1.53
C PRO A 100 7.53 13.50 1.68
N LEU A 101 8.56 12.80 2.16
CA LEU A 101 8.50 11.34 2.35
C LEU A 101 7.73 10.96 3.64
N ASN A 102 7.72 11.84 4.65
CA ASN A 102 7.01 11.63 5.91
C ASN A 102 5.49 11.65 5.73
N SER A 103 4.98 12.56 4.90
CA SER A 103 3.54 12.63 4.60
C SER A 103 3.08 11.38 3.84
N LEU A 104 3.87 10.89 2.88
CA LEU A 104 3.59 9.63 2.19
C LEU A 104 3.47 8.42 3.13
N ILE A 105 4.36 8.30 4.12
CA ILE A 105 4.30 7.22 5.13
C ILE A 105 3.07 7.38 6.02
N SER A 106 2.74 8.61 6.40
CA SER A 106 1.56 8.90 7.21
C SER A 106 0.28 8.55 6.45
N ASP A 107 0.20 8.88 5.16
CA ASP A 107 -0.89 8.50 4.26
C ASP A 107 -1.01 6.98 4.13
N LEU A 108 0.12 6.27 3.98
CA LEU A 108 0.13 4.80 3.99
C LEU A 108 -0.45 4.27 5.31
N LYS A 109 0.04 4.75 6.46
CA LYS A 109 -0.44 4.26 7.77
C LYS A 109 -1.93 4.44 7.96
N LEU A 110 -2.48 5.58 7.54
CA LEU A 110 -3.91 5.86 7.60
C LEU A 110 -4.71 4.87 6.74
N GLU A 111 -4.27 4.60 5.52
CA GLU A 111 -4.94 3.63 4.63
C GLU A 111 -4.82 2.18 5.15
N PHE A 112 -3.74 1.81 5.84
CA PHE A 112 -3.54 0.47 6.38
C PHE A 112 -4.21 0.19 7.73
N LYS A 113 -4.48 1.22 8.53
CA LYS A 113 -4.99 1.09 9.90
C LYS A 113 -6.23 0.21 10.00
N ASP A 114 -7.14 0.33 9.05
CA ASP A 114 -8.43 -0.36 9.06
C ASP A 114 -8.47 -1.66 8.23
N ILE A 115 -7.42 -1.95 7.46
CA ILE A 115 -7.41 -3.06 6.48
C ILE A 115 -6.41 -4.14 6.90
N LEU A 116 -5.21 -3.72 7.30
CA LEU A 116 -4.13 -4.65 7.64
C LEU A 116 -3.28 -4.04 8.77
N PRO A 117 -3.74 -4.11 10.03
CA PRO A 117 -3.02 -3.56 11.18
C PRO A 117 -1.59 -4.10 11.33
N LYS A 118 -1.35 -5.35 10.95
CA LYS A 118 0.01 -5.94 10.95
C LYS A 118 1.00 -5.20 10.05
N PHE A 119 0.50 -4.44 9.07
CA PHE A 119 1.30 -3.64 8.15
C PHE A 119 1.76 -2.31 8.77
N THR A 120 1.00 -1.75 9.73
CA THR A 120 1.37 -0.48 10.38
C THR A 120 2.69 -0.62 11.14
N LEU A 121 2.94 -1.78 11.77
CA LEU A 121 4.21 -2.10 12.43
C LEU A 121 5.43 -2.06 11.48
N LYS A 122 5.24 -2.44 10.21
CA LYS A 122 6.31 -2.34 9.21
C LYS A 122 6.50 -0.90 8.73
N LEU A 123 5.41 -0.14 8.58
CA LEU A 123 5.47 1.28 8.28
C LEU A 123 6.14 2.08 9.41
N ASP A 124 5.99 1.66 10.67
CA ASP A 124 6.71 2.25 11.81
C ASP A 124 8.24 2.06 11.65
N SER A 125 8.68 0.90 11.18
CA SER A 125 10.10 0.64 10.87
C SER A 125 10.61 1.52 9.71
N ILE A 126 9.80 1.71 8.66
CA ILE A 126 10.16 2.60 7.56
C ILE A 126 10.20 4.06 8.03
N GLU A 127 9.23 4.49 8.84
CA GLU A 127 9.20 5.85 9.41
C GLU A 127 10.44 6.11 10.28
N LYS A 128 10.80 5.16 11.15
CA LYS A 128 12.00 5.26 11.98
C LYS A 128 13.26 5.48 11.13
N ARG A 129 13.40 4.73 10.03
CA ARG A 129 14.53 4.86 9.09
C ARG A 129 14.53 6.19 8.34
N ILE A 130 13.37 6.72 7.99
CA ILE A 130 13.27 8.04 7.36
C ILE A 130 13.65 9.15 8.37
N ARG A 131 13.23 9.02 9.64
CA ARG A 131 13.65 9.92 10.71
C ARG A 131 15.17 9.86 10.94
N GLU A 132 15.78 8.67 10.90
CA GLU A 132 17.23 8.51 10.96
C GLU A 132 17.95 9.20 9.78
N LEU A 133 17.38 9.10 8.57
CA LEU A 133 17.84 9.85 7.40
C LEU A 133 17.80 11.37 7.62
N GLN A 134 16.69 11.88 8.14
CA GLN A 134 16.50 13.30 8.42
C GLN A 134 17.49 13.81 9.47
N ALA A 135 17.72 13.04 10.54
CA ALA A 135 18.70 13.37 11.57
C ALA A 135 20.11 13.50 10.98
N LYS A 136 20.52 12.58 10.10
CA LYS A 136 21.84 12.61 9.43
C LYS A 136 22.01 13.75 8.42
N LEU A 137 20.91 14.29 7.88
CA LEU A 137 20.93 15.43 6.96
C LEU A 137 21.06 16.78 7.65
N ASN A 138 20.60 16.85 8.91
CA ASN A 138 20.62 18.05 9.74
C ASN A 138 21.88 18.13 10.64
N SER A 139 22.74 17.10 10.63
CA SER A 139 24.05 17.00 11.30
C SER A 139 25.23 17.11 10.34
#